data_AF-A0AAV8WTC4-F1
#
_entry.id   AF-A0AAV8WTC4-F1
#
_cell.length_a   1.000
_cell.length_b   1.000
_cell.length_c   1.000
_cell.angle_alpha   90.00
_cell.angle_beta   90.00
_cell.angle_gamma   90.00
#
_symmetry.space_group_name_H-M   'P 1'
#
loop_
_entity.id
_entity.type
_entity.pdbx_description
1 polymer ?
#
loop_
_entity_poly.entity_id
_entity_poly.type
_entity_poly.pdbx_seq_one_letter_code
_entity_poly.pdbx_strand_id
1 'polypeptide(L)'
;MGPSYSEVMYRARVWKSQHDVFVYGIWDHGDQAHRVFKFGYTWQEKFQFPSAIGVTDCTHVQILKSNHHGDEYINRKRLETVNVQATCNSSEMFTSVDVSWPGSIHDARIWKNSDICVTIMQQFPGALLLGGDGYGLEPWLVTPFRNPNNAFERAYKRLFKKERVIIERCFGQFNLEKVSSVIICCIVLYNIAKYLGDADFEYNAEPDDNNYHNGEDYELQEHRLLQRARERRTEIADVILEQDLR
;
A
#
# COMPACT_ATOMS: atom_id res chain seq x y z
N MET A 1 -1.46 -25.61 15.51
CA MET A 1 -1.08 -25.98 14.13
C MET A 1 -1.34 -24.76 13.27
N GLY A 2 -0.34 -24.27 12.53
CA GLY A 2 -0.50 -23.13 11.63
C GLY A 2 -1.31 -23.52 10.39
N PRO A 3 -1.92 -22.56 9.67
CA PRO A 3 -2.63 -22.84 8.42
C PRO A 3 -1.68 -23.49 7.41
N SER A 4 -2.18 -24.46 6.64
CA SER A 4 -1.38 -25.12 5.61
C SER A 4 -1.06 -24.15 4.46
N TYR A 5 -0.01 -24.44 3.69
CA TYR A 5 0.33 -23.67 2.49
C TYR A 5 -0.85 -23.53 1.51
N SER A 6 -1.66 -24.60 1.37
CA SER A 6 -2.88 -24.59 0.56
C SER A 6 -3.96 -23.65 1.12
N GLU A 7 -4.06 -23.52 2.43
CA GLU A 7 -4.98 -22.61 3.10
C GLU A 7 -4.52 -21.14 3.00
N VAL A 8 -3.21 -20.89 2.96
CA VAL A 8 -2.63 -19.56 2.68
C VAL A 8 -2.86 -19.13 1.23
N MET A 9 -2.70 -20.05 0.27
CA MET A 9 -2.97 -19.78 -1.15
C MET A 9 -4.46 -19.56 -1.45
N TYR A 10 -5.36 -20.31 -0.79
CA TYR A 10 -6.81 -20.09 -0.92
C TYR A 10 -7.27 -18.75 -0.32
N ARG A 11 -6.55 -18.25 0.71
CA ARG A 11 -6.79 -16.93 1.32
C ARG A 11 -6.16 -15.78 0.53
N ALA A 12 -5.23 -16.06 -0.37
CA ALA A 12 -4.71 -15.13 -1.37
C ALA A 12 -5.72 -15.02 -2.54
N ARG A 13 -6.93 -14.52 -2.26
CA ARG A 13 -7.96 -14.36 -3.27
C ARG A 13 -7.53 -13.22 -4.22
N VAL A 14 -7.11 -13.59 -5.43
CA VAL A 14 -6.82 -12.67 -6.54
C VAL A 14 -8.17 -12.27 -7.15
N TRP A 15 -8.49 -10.97 -7.21
CA TRP A 15 -9.68 -10.45 -7.90
C TRP A 15 -9.33 -9.42 -9.00
N LYS A 16 -10.13 -9.48 -10.08
CA LYS A 16 -10.08 -9.01 -11.49
C LYS A 16 -10.11 -7.47 -11.72
N SER A 17 -9.94 -6.88 -12.92
CA SER A 17 -9.48 -7.27 -14.28
C SER A 17 -9.37 -6.03 -15.20
N GLN A 18 -8.23 -5.89 -15.89
CA GLN A 18 -7.99 -5.49 -17.29
C GLN A 18 -6.52 -5.08 -17.26
N HIS A 19 -5.65 -5.82 -17.97
CA HIS A 19 -4.21 -5.89 -17.73
C HIS A 19 -3.90 -6.78 -16.51
N ASP A 20 -2.83 -7.57 -16.58
CA ASP A 20 -2.47 -8.58 -15.58
C ASP A 20 -2.15 -7.94 -14.21
N VAL A 21 -3.18 -7.70 -13.40
CA VAL A 21 -3.13 -7.05 -12.09
C VAL A 21 -3.09 -8.12 -11.00
N PHE A 22 -1.97 -8.23 -10.27
CA PHE A 22 -1.91 -8.99 -9.02
C PHE A 22 -2.03 -8.03 -7.84
N VAL A 23 -3.21 -7.98 -7.22
CA VAL A 23 -3.39 -7.38 -5.90
C VAL A 23 -3.44 -8.50 -4.88
N TYR A 24 -2.47 -8.52 -3.96
CA TYR A 24 -2.54 -9.38 -2.78
C TYR A 24 -2.89 -8.51 -1.58
N GLY A 25 -4.07 -8.70 -1.00
CA GLY A 25 -4.46 -8.07 0.26
C GLY A 25 -4.77 -9.12 1.30
N ILE A 26 -4.25 -8.98 2.53
CA ILE A 26 -4.65 -9.83 3.68
C ILE A 26 -6.02 -9.38 4.23
N TRP A 27 -6.80 -8.66 3.43
CA TRP A 27 -7.98 -7.89 3.85
C TRP A 27 -9.32 -8.61 3.62
N ASP A 28 -9.31 -9.86 3.13
CA ASP A 28 -10.54 -10.63 2.89
C ASP A 28 -10.85 -11.69 3.98
N HIS A 29 -12.13 -11.72 4.40
CA HIS A 29 -12.81 -12.58 5.39
C HIS A 29 -12.13 -12.94 6.74
N GLY A 30 -12.74 -12.47 7.85
CA GLY A 30 -12.43 -12.83 9.24
C GLY A 30 -11.65 -11.76 10.02
N ASP A 31 -12.10 -11.45 11.24
CA ASP A 31 -11.61 -10.50 12.26
C ASP A 31 -10.53 -9.45 11.84
N GLN A 32 -10.80 -8.71 10.76
CA GLN A 32 -9.91 -7.66 10.25
C GLN A 32 -9.75 -6.52 11.26
N ALA A 33 -10.83 -6.20 11.97
CA ALA A 33 -10.82 -5.21 13.05
C ALA A 33 -9.80 -5.60 14.14
N HIS A 34 -9.77 -6.86 14.58
CA HIS A 34 -8.77 -7.33 15.54
C HIS A 34 -7.34 -7.28 14.98
N ARG A 35 -7.13 -7.61 13.70
CA ARG A 35 -5.80 -7.51 13.07
C ARG A 35 -5.32 -6.07 13.01
N VAL A 36 -6.15 -5.14 12.56
CA VAL A 36 -5.87 -3.71 12.50
C VAL A 36 -5.60 -3.17 13.90
N PHE A 37 -6.44 -3.54 14.88
CA PHE A 37 -6.24 -3.19 16.28
C PHE A 37 -4.89 -3.71 16.80
N LYS A 38 -4.56 -4.98 16.52
CA LYS A 38 -3.30 -5.60 16.91
C LYS A 38 -2.09 -4.93 16.26
N PHE A 39 -2.19 -4.58 14.97
CA PHE A 39 -1.13 -3.84 14.28
C PHE A 39 -0.94 -2.46 14.90
N GLY A 40 -2.03 -1.71 15.12
CA GLY A 40 -2.02 -0.40 15.78
C GLY A 40 -1.41 -0.45 17.18
N TYR A 41 -1.86 -1.41 18.00
CA TYR A 41 -1.33 -1.63 19.34
C TYR A 41 0.16 -1.96 19.30
N THR A 42 0.57 -2.88 18.42
CA THR A 42 1.99 -3.27 18.28
C THR A 42 2.85 -2.09 17.84
N TRP A 43 2.33 -1.23 16.95
CA TRP A 43 3.04 -0.06 16.48
C TRP A 43 3.22 0.98 17.58
N GLN A 44 2.16 1.26 18.33
CA GLN A 44 2.22 2.17 19.46
C GLN A 44 3.23 1.67 20.52
N GLU A 45 3.16 0.39 20.89
CA GLU A 45 4.01 -0.19 21.93
C GLU A 45 5.49 -0.25 21.53
N LYS A 46 5.79 -0.71 20.31
CA LYS A 46 7.19 -0.92 19.87
C LYS A 46 7.85 0.33 19.33
N PHE A 47 7.06 1.20 18.72
CA PHE A 47 7.57 2.27 17.89
C PHE A 47 7.04 3.64 18.27
N GLN A 48 6.19 3.75 19.32
CA GLN A 48 5.74 5.04 19.84
C GLN A 48 5.03 5.91 18.79
N PHE A 49 4.49 5.29 17.74
CA PHE A 49 3.80 5.99 16.66
C PHE A 49 2.30 5.69 16.73
N PRO A 50 1.46 6.62 17.21
CA PRO A 50 0.04 6.37 17.41
C PRO A 50 -0.72 6.15 16.11
N SER A 51 -1.72 5.26 16.19
CA SER A 51 -2.65 4.92 15.11
C SER A 51 -2.03 4.26 13.86
N ALA A 52 -0.70 4.14 13.77
CA ALA A 52 -0.04 3.53 12.63
C ALA A 52 -0.29 2.02 12.62
N ILE A 53 -0.69 1.49 11.46
CA ILE A 53 -0.92 0.06 11.27
C ILE A 53 0.05 -0.57 10.27
N GLY A 54 0.85 0.25 9.61
CA GLY A 54 1.74 -0.16 8.54
C GLY A 54 2.53 1.00 7.93
N VAL A 55 3.50 0.64 7.11
CA VAL A 55 4.20 1.55 6.20
C VAL A 55 3.82 1.18 4.77
N THR A 56 3.65 2.17 3.89
CA THR A 56 3.51 1.96 2.44
C THR A 56 4.70 2.54 1.72
N ASP A 57 5.13 1.87 0.65
CA ASP A 57 6.09 2.41 -0.30
C ASP A 57 5.97 1.73 -1.65
N CYS A 58 6.64 2.30 -2.64
CA CYS A 58 6.76 1.75 -3.97
C CYS A 58 8.18 1.25 -4.25
N THR A 59 8.30 0.18 -5.04
CA THR A 59 9.58 -0.32 -5.55
C THR A 59 9.49 -0.65 -7.03
N HIS A 60 10.58 -0.44 -7.75
CA HIS A 60 10.64 -0.75 -9.18
C HIS A 60 11.18 -2.16 -9.42
N VAL A 61 10.37 -2.99 -10.08
CA VAL A 61 10.77 -4.31 -10.56
C VAL A 61 11.13 -4.19 -12.03
N GLN A 62 12.38 -4.47 -12.38
CA GLN A 62 12.83 -4.41 -13.77
C GLN A 62 12.17 -5.51 -14.60
N ILE A 63 11.67 -5.13 -15.77
CA ILE A 63 11.09 -6.06 -16.74
C ILE A 63 11.97 -6.14 -17.99
N LEU A 64 11.83 -7.25 -18.72
CA LEU A 64 12.49 -7.37 -20.02
C LEU A 64 11.83 -6.42 -21.01
N LYS A 65 12.67 -5.70 -21.75
CA LYS A 65 12.22 -4.82 -22.82
C LYS A 65 11.54 -5.62 -23.91
N SER A 66 10.23 -5.44 -24.04
CA SER A 66 9.49 -5.97 -25.19
C SER A 66 9.42 -4.88 -26.27
N ASN A 67 9.46 -5.27 -27.54
CA ASN A 67 9.30 -4.34 -28.67
C ASN A 67 7.89 -3.74 -28.75
N HIS A 68 7.00 -4.08 -27.81
CA HIS A 68 5.58 -3.72 -27.80
C HIS A 68 5.20 -2.79 -26.63
N HIS A 69 6.08 -2.57 -25.65
CA HIS A 69 5.78 -1.67 -24.53
C HIS A 69 6.13 -0.24 -24.92
N GLY A 70 5.23 0.71 -24.60
CA GLY A 70 5.52 2.12 -24.78
C GLY A 70 6.37 2.68 -23.64
N ASP A 71 6.70 3.97 -23.75
CA ASP A 71 7.53 4.69 -22.78
C ASP A 71 6.89 4.75 -21.37
N GLU A 72 5.63 4.32 -21.19
CA GLU A 72 4.96 4.26 -19.90
C GLU A 72 5.65 3.33 -18.87
N TYR A 73 6.42 2.33 -19.31
CA TYR A 73 7.17 1.47 -18.39
C TYR A 73 8.53 2.06 -18.00
N ILE A 74 8.94 3.18 -18.61
CA ILE A 74 10.23 3.81 -18.34
C ILE A 74 10.14 4.66 -17.08
N ASN A 75 10.91 4.28 -16.07
CA ASN A 75 11.01 5.04 -14.83
C ASN A 75 11.92 6.28 -14.96
N ARG A 76 12.02 7.06 -13.89
CA ARG A 76 12.87 8.27 -13.82
C ARG A 76 14.36 8.00 -14.07
N LYS A 77 14.80 6.75 -13.89
CA LYS A 77 16.18 6.28 -14.13
C LYS A 77 16.38 5.68 -15.53
N ARG A 78 15.42 5.83 -16.45
CA ARG A 78 15.45 5.30 -17.82
C ARG A 78 15.51 3.77 -17.89
N LEU A 79 14.98 3.07 -16.88
CA LEU A 79 14.84 1.62 -16.86
C LEU A 79 13.37 1.24 -17.09
N GLU A 80 13.14 0.16 -17.84
CA GLU A 80 11.81 -0.42 -18.01
C GLU A 80 11.43 -1.26 -16.80
N THR A 81 10.38 -0.85 -16.11
CA THR A 81 10.01 -1.40 -14.81
C THR A 81 8.50 -1.42 -14.64
N VAL A 82 8.04 -2.33 -13.79
CA VAL A 82 6.74 -2.21 -13.12
C VAL A 82 6.98 -1.50 -11.78
N ASN A 83 6.14 -0.53 -11.46
CA ASN A 83 6.12 0.11 -10.15
C ASN A 83 5.18 -0.68 -9.23
N VAL A 84 5.74 -1.28 -8.18
CA VAL A 84 5.03 -2.14 -7.24
C VAL A 84 4.79 -1.38 -5.95
N GLN A 85 3.53 -1.12 -5.61
CA GLN A 85 3.17 -0.62 -4.29
C GLN A 85 3.08 -1.81 -3.33
N ALA A 86 3.63 -1.64 -2.13
CA ALA A 86 3.37 -2.57 -1.05
C ALA A 86 3.17 -1.84 0.28
N THR A 87 2.37 -2.44 1.15
CA THR A 87 2.28 -2.10 2.56
C THR A 87 2.85 -3.23 3.39
N CYS A 88 3.51 -2.92 4.51
CA CYS A 88 3.96 -3.93 5.46
C CYS A 88 3.63 -3.54 6.90
N ASN A 89 3.48 -4.54 7.76
CA ASN A 89 3.30 -4.33 9.19
C ASN A 89 4.64 -4.21 9.94
N SER A 90 4.54 -4.04 11.26
CA SER A 90 5.67 -3.89 12.20
C SER A 90 6.61 -5.09 12.27
N SER A 91 6.20 -6.23 11.71
CA SER A 91 6.97 -7.48 11.66
C SER A 91 7.57 -7.73 10.28
N GLU A 92 7.67 -6.68 9.45
CA GLU A 92 8.23 -6.75 8.08
C GLU A 92 7.46 -7.75 7.19
N MET A 93 6.16 -7.93 7.45
CA MET A 93 5.28 -8.76 6.64
C MET A 93 4.45 -7.89 5.70
N PHE A 94 4.46 -8.19 4.40
CA PHE A 94 3.56 -7.54 3.45
C PHE A 94 2.10 -7.77 3.82
N THR A 95 1.30 -6.71 3.82
CA THR A 95 -0.13 -6.70 4.14
C THR A 95 -0.99 -6.33 2.94
N SER A 96 -0.41 -5.64 1.97
CA SER A 96 -0.99 -5.33 0.66
C SER A 96 0.14 -5.24 -0.37
N VAL A 97 -0.08 -5.73 -1.58
CA VAL A 97 0.84 -5.58 -2.72
C VAL A 97 0.03 -5.33 -3.98
N ASP A 98 0.39 -4.34 -4.78
CA ASP A 98 -0.20 -4.02 -6.08
C ASP A 98 0.92 -3.87 -7.12
N VAL A 99 0.89 -4.71 -8.15
CA VAL A 99 1.90 -4.77 -9.23
C VAL A 99 1.40 -4.25 -10.58
N SER A 100 0.31 -3.49 -10.58
CA SER A 100 -0.43 -3.14 -11.81
C SER A 100 0.12 -1.95 -12.59
N TRP A 101 1.16 -1.30 -12.07
CA TRP A 101 1.49 0.05 -12.47
C TRP A 101 2.75 0.12 -13.34
N PRO A 102 2.69 0.77 -14.50
CA PRO A 102 3.89 1.04 -15.29
C PRO A 102 4.92 1.89 -14.52
N GLY A 103 6.21 1.71 -14.84
CA GLY A 103 7.33 2.37 -14.16
C GLY A 103 7.35 3.90 -14.22
N SER A 104 6.61 4.52 -15.15
CA SER A 104 6.47 5.99 -15.20
C SER A 104 5.52 6.56 -14.15
N ILE A 105 4.65 5.73 -13.58
CA ILE A 105 3.57 6.18 -12.68
C ILE A 105 4.12 6.53 -11.30
N HIS A 106 3.71 7.70 -10.78
CA HIS A 106 4.11 8.19 -9.47
C HIS A 106 3.36 7.50 -8.33
N ASP A 107 4.07 7.25 -7.23
CA ASP A 107 3.59 6.55 -6.05
C ASP A 107 2.29 7.15 -5.47
N ALA A 108 2.16 8.50 -5.45
CA ALA A 108 0.94 9.17 -5.02
C ALA A 108 -0.28 8.81 -5.89
N ARG A 109 -0.10 8.62 -7.20
CA ARG A 109 -1.17 8.20 -8.10
C ARG A 109 -1.54 6.74 -7.82
N ILE A 110 -0.55 5.88 -7.61
CA ILE A 110 -0.78 4.47 -7.27
C ILE A 110 -1.57 4.37 -5.96
N TRP A 111 -1.17 5.11 -4.93
CA TRP A 111 -1.89 5.19 -3.65
C TRP A 111 -3.36 5.57 -3.80
N LYS A 112 -3.65 6.68 -4.48
CA LYS A 112 -5.03 7.18 -4.66
C LYS A 112 -5.95 6.20 -5.38
N ASN A 113 -5.39 5.27 -6.17
CA ASN A 113 -6.14 4.28 -6.93
C ASN A 113 -6.01 2.86 -6.35
N SER A 114 -5.46 2.71 -5.14
CA SER A 114 -5.24 1.40 -4.53
C SER A 114 -6.40 0.98 -3.63
N ASP A 115 -6.73 -0.32 -3.65
CA ASP A 115 -7.76 -0.91 -2.79
C ASP A 115 -7.48 -0.68 -1.30
N ILE A 116 -6.20 -0.65 -0.92
CA ILE A 116 -5.79 -0.40 0.47
C ILE A 116 -6.15 1.02 0.92
N CYS A 117 -6.07 2.01 0.02
CA CYS A 117 -6.50 3.39 0.31
C CYS A 117 -8.00 3.42 0.59
N VAL A 118 -8.81 2.84 -0.30
CA VAL A 118 -10.26 2.73 -0.15
C VAL A 118 -10.63 1.98 1.14
N THR A 119 -9.97 0.86 1.39
CA THR A 119 -10.21 -0.01 2.55
C THR A 119 -9.93 0.72 3.86
N ILE A 120 -8.79 1.39 4.02
CA ILE A 120 -8.47 2.11 5.26
C ILE A 120 -9.41 3.29 5.45
N MET A 121 -9.70 4.04 4.38
CA MET A 121 -10.60 5.19 4.42
C MET A 121 -12.01 4.80 4.89
N GLN A 122 -12.57 3.70 4.36
CA GLN A 122 -13.96 3.33 4.59
C GLN A 122 -14.16 2.40 5.79
N GLN A 123 -13.24 1.47 6.03
CA GLN A 123 -13.44 0.38 6.99
C GLN A 123 -12.69 0.57 8.31
N PHE A 124 -11.62 1.36 8.32
CA PHE A 124 -10.76 1.51 9.50
C PHE A 124 -10.55 2.99 9.87
N PRO A 125 -11.64 3.72 10.18
CA PRO A 125 -11.53 5.11 10.61
C PRO A 125 -10.64 5.20 11.86
N GLY A 126 -9.61 6.01 11.77
CA GLY A 126 -8.63 6.15 12.85
C GLY A 126 -7.39 5.26 12.72
N ALA A 127 -7.32 4.33 11.77
CA ALA A 127 -6.04 3.76 11.33
C ALA A 127 -5.32 4.70 10.37
N LEU A 128 -4.01 4.53 10.22
CA LEU A 128 -3.21 5.20 9.20
C LEU A 128 -2.00 4.37 8.75
N LEU A 129 -1.49 4.69 7.56
CA LEU A 129 -0.20 4.23 7.06
C LEU A 129 0.83 5.36 7.06
N LEU A 130 2.10 4.98 7.11
CA LEU A 130 3.23 5.90 6.94
C LEU A 130 3.69 5.88 5.48
N GLY A 131 3.58 7.01 4.78
CA GLY A 131 3.99 7.18 3.39
C GLY A 131 5.22 8.06 3.23
N GLY A 132 6.04 7.78 2.21
CA GLY A 132 7.19 8.63 1.85
C GLY A 132 6.81 10.07 1.49
N ASP A 133 7.81 10.89 1.23
CA ASP A 133 7.65 12.30 0.80
C ASP A 133 7.05 12.44 -0.62
N GLY A 134 7.11 11.37 -1.42
CA GLY A 134 6.46 11.24 -2.72
C GLY A 134 4.94 11.13 -2.68
N TYR A 135 4.34 10.94 -1.50
CA TYR A 135 2.90 10.83 -1.31
C TYR A 135 2.25 12.15 -0.87
N GLY A 136 0.94 12.27 -1.10
CA GLY A 136 0.11 13.33 -0.52
C GLY A 136 -0.17 13.06 0.96
N LEU A 137 -0.32 14.12 1.76
CA LEU A 137 -0.74 14.01 3.15
C LEU A 137 -2.27 13.82 3.22
N GLU A 138 -2.72 12.73 3.83
CA GLU A 138 -4.14 12.39 4.00
C GLU A 138 -4.42 11.92 5.44
N PRO A 139 -5.68 11.98 5.93
CA PRO A 139 -5.99 11.57 7.31
C PRO A 139 -5.67 10.10 7.61
N TRP A 140 -5.52 9.26 6.59
CA TRP A 140 -5.17 7.84 6.68
C TRP A 140 -3.78 7.52 6.08
N LEU A 141 -3.07 8.52 5.56
CA LEU A 141 -1.69 8.40 5.06
C LEU A 141 -0.86 9.61 5.50
N VAL A 142 -0.04 9.42 6.51
CA VAL A 142 0.80 10.51 7.04
C VAL A 142 2.19 10.49 6.42
N THR A 143 2.69 11.69 6.11
CA THR A 143 3.97 11.92 5.42
C THR A 143 4.89 12.78 6.28
N PRO A 144 6.22 12.73 6.07
CA PRO A 144 7.17 13.49 6.88
C PRO A 144 6.96 15.00 6.73
N PHE A 145 7.26 15.76 7.79
CA PHE A 145 7.45 17.20 7.64
C PHE A 145 8.63 17.43 6.70
N ARG A 146 8.37 18.06 5.55
CA ARG A 146 9.41 18.37 4.55
C ARG A 146 10.51 19.23 5.19
N ASN A 147 10.10 20.34 5.82
CA ASN A 147 10.97 21.30 6.47
C ASN A 147 10.61 21.43 7.95
N PRO A 148 11.15 20.56 8.84
CA PRO A 148 10.85 20.60 10.26
C PRO A 148 11.50 21.83 10.93
N ASN A 149 10.71 22.72 11.52
CA ASN A 149 11.19 24.01 12.04
C ASN A 149 11.23 24.08 13.57
N ASN A 150 10.54 23.20 14.27
CA ASN A 150 10.40 23.20 15.72
C ASN A 150 10.74 21.82 16.33
N ALA A 151 10.74 21.71 17.65
CA ALA A 151 11.13 20.48 18.35
C ALA A 151 10.16 19.32 18.06
N PHE A 152 8.85 19.58 18.02
CA PHE A 152 7.84 18.55 17.77
C PHE A 152 7.96 17.96 16.36
N GLU A 153 8.13 18.79 15.32
CA GLU A 153 8.33 18.33 13.93
C GLU A 153 9.63 17.54 13.76
N ARG A 154 10.69 17.92 14.50
CA ARG A 154 11.97 17.20 14.50
C ARG A 154 11.86 15.84 15.17
N ALA A 155 11.18 15.76 16.32
CA ALA A 155 10.92 14.50 17.02
C ALA A 155 10.10 13.55 16.14
N TYR A 156 9.00 14.05 15.55
CA TYR A 156 8.20 13.32 14.57
C TYR A 156 9.06 12.82 13.40
N LYS A 157 9.82 13.70 12.74
CA LYS A 157 10.60 13.32 11.55
C LYS A 157 11.67 12.27 11.86
N ARG A 158 12.31 12.35 13.03
CA ARG A 158 13.29 11.36 13.49
C ARG A 158 12.64 9.98 13.64
N LEU A 159 11.49 9.91 14.32
CA LEU A 159 10.76 8.67 14.50
C LEU A 159 10.24 8.14 13.16
N PHE A 160 9.60 9.00 12.37
CA PHE A 160 9.10 8.67 11.03
C PHE A 160 10.17 8.03 10.13
N LYS A 161 11.38 8.60 10.14
CA LYS A 161 12.51 8.06 9.36
C LYS A 161 12.91 6.67 9.83
N LYS A 162 12.91 6.41 11.14
CA LYS A 162 13.22 5.09 11.71
C LYS A 162 12.18 4.05 11.28
N GLU A 163 10.90 4.39 11.33
CA GLU A 163 9.80 3.50 10.96
C GLU A 163 9.79 3.16 9.47
N ARG A 164 10.09 4.15 8.62
CA ARG A 164 10.20 3.95 7.17
C ARG A 164 11.25 2.92 6.76
N VAL A 165 12.26 2.64 7.60
CA VAL A 165 13.25 1.60 7.29
C VAL A 165 12.61 0.19 7.23
N ILE A 166 11.45 -0.02 7.87
CA ILE A 166 10.76 -1.32 7.89
C ILE A 166 10.37 -1.77 6.47
N ILE A 167 9.78 -0.89 5.65
CA ILE A 167 9.38 -1.25 4.28
C ILE A 167 10.60 -1.44 3.37
N GLU A 168 11.66 -0.65 3.56
CA GLU A 168 12.93 -0.82 2.83
C GLU A 168 13.57 -2.18 3.14
N ARG A 169 13.55 -2.61 4.40
CA ARG A 169 14.01 -3.96 4.81
C ARG A 169 13.11 -5.07 4.29
N CYS A 170 11.79 -4.85 4.29
CA CYS A 170 10.82 -5.79 3.77
C CYS A 170 11.07 -6.05 2.27
N PHE A 171 11.28 -4.99 1.47
CA PHE A 171 11.70 -5.13 0.08
C PHE A 171 13.08 -5.77 -0.06
N GLY A 172 14.06 -5.42 0.79
CA GLY A 172 15.40 -6.01 0.73
C GLY A 172 15.42 -7.53 1.00
N GLN A 173 14.49 -8.04 1.81
CA GLN A 173 14.29 -9.47 2.04
C GLN A 173 13.56 -10.16 0.87
N PHE A 174 12.76 -9.41 0.13
CA PHE A 174 12.03 -9.90 -1.03
C PHE A 174 12.92 -9.92 -2.27
N ASN A 175 13.62 -11.05 -2.49
CA ASN A 175 14.45 -11.21 -3.67
C ASN A 175 13.61 -11.42 -4.95
N LEU A 176 13.45 -10.35 -5.72
CA LEU A 176 12.71 -10.29 -6.99
C LEU A 176 13.24 -11.26 -8.06
N GLU A 177 14.49 -11.69 -8.01
CA GLU A 177 15.03 -12.66 -8.99
C GLU A 177 14.39 -14.05 -8.86
N LYS A 178 13.86 -14.39 -7.68
CA LYS A 178 13.13 -15.64 -7.43
C LYS A 178 11.64 -15.55 -7.79
N VAL A 179 11.11 -14.34 -7.98
CA VAL A 179 9.68 -14.08 -8.26
C VAL A 179 9.26 -14.63 -9.62
N SER A 180 10.18 -14.69 -10.59
CA SER A 180 9.93 -15.35 -11.88
C SER A 180 9.42 -16.79 -11.73
N SER A 181 9.93 -17.53 -10.73
CA SER A 181 9.46 -18.90 -10.47
C SER A 181 8.04 -18.93 -9.92
N VAL A 182 7.66 -17.96 -9.08
CA VAL A 182 6.32 -17.82 -8.52
C VAL A 182 5.32 -17.45 -9.61
N ILE A 183 5.66 -16.49 -10.48
CA ILE A 183 4.83 -16.10 -11.63
C ILE A 183 4.62 -17.29 -12.58
N ILE A 184 5.68 -18.03 -12.90
CA ILE A 184 5.58 -19.26 -13.70
C ILE A 184 4.66 -20.28 -13.01
N CYS A 185 4.77 -20.47 -11.69
CA CYS A 185 3.86 -21.34 -10.95
C CYS A 185 2.41 -20.87 -11.03
N CYS A 186 2.13 -19.56 -10.88
CA CYS A 186 0.78 -19.01 -11.01
C CYS A 186 0.19 -19.25 -12.41
N ILE A 187 0.99 -19.09 -13.48
CA ILE A 187 0.56 -19.35 -14.86
C ILE A 187 0.26 -20.85 -15.08
N VAL A 188 1.12 -21.73 -14.57
CA VAL A 188 0.90 -23.19 -14.63
C VAL A 188 -0.37 -23.56 -13.88
N LEU A 189 -0.58 -23.02 -12.68
CA LEU A 189 -1.77 -23.25 -11.87
C LEU A 189 -3.04 -22.70 -12.55
N TYR A 190 -2.98 -21.51 -13.15
CA TYR A 190 -4.07 -20.94 -13.93
C TYR A 190 -4.47 -21.85 -15.11
N ASN A 191 -3.50 -22.36 -15.85
CA ASN A 191 -3.75 -23.26 -16.96
C ASN A 191 -4.36 -24.59 -16.50
N ILE A 192 -3.93 -25.11 -15.35
CA ILE A 192 -4.50 -26.31 -14.74
C ILE A 192 -5.95 -26.05 -14.29
N ALA A 193 -6.22 -24.95 -13.59
CA ALA A 193 -7.57 -24.59 -13.14
C ALA A 193 -8.54 -24.43 -14.33
N LYS A 194 -8.07 -23.79 -15.41
CA LYS A 194 -8.83 -23.66 -16.66
C LYS A 194 -9.09 -25.00 -17.33
N TYR A 195 -8.09 -25.90 -17.36
CA TYR A 195 -8.23 -27.24 -17.93
C TYR A 195 -9.20 -28.13 -17.12
N LEU A 196 -9.23 -27.96 -15.79
CA LEU A 196 -10.09 -28.71 -14.89
C LEU A 196 -11.53 -28.15 -14.82
N GLY A 197 -11.82 -27.03 -15.48
CA GLY A 197 -13.15 -26.44 -15.54
C GLY A 197 -13.63 -25.86 -14.21
N ASP A 198 -12.73 -25.21 -13.47
CA ASP A 198 -13.05 -24.63 -12.16
C ASP A 198 -14.11 -23.51 -12.25
N ALA A 199 -15.00 -23.44 -11.25
CA ALA A 199 -16.25 -22.64 -11.28
C ALA A 199 -16.03 -21.12 -11.26
N ASP A 200 -14.82 -20.66 -10.89
CA ASP A 200 -14.47 -19.23 -10.79
C ASP A 200 -14.24 -18.55 -12.15
N PHE A 201 -14.45 -19.25 -13.28
CA PHE A 201 -14.19 -18.74 -14.63
C PHE A 201 -15.36 -18.00 -15.31
N GLU A 202 -16.59 -18.06 -14.79
CA GLU A 202 -17.72 -17.32 -15.38
C GLU A 202 -17.72 -15.84 -14.94
N TYR A 203 -17.68 -14.91 -15.90
CA TYR A 203 -17.68 -13.46 -15.68
C TYR A 203 -18.84 -12.80 -16.40
N ASN A 204 -19.68 -12.08 -15.65
CA ASN A 204 -20.56 -11.06 -16.20
C ASN A 204 -19.92 -9.70 -15.90
N ALA A 205 -19.61 -8.94 -16.94
CA ALA A 205 -19.07 -7.59 -16.85
C ALA A 205 -20.22 -6.58 -16.93
N GLU A 206 -20.39 -5.74 -15.92
CA GLU A 206 -21.12 -4.47 -16.09
C GLU A 206 -20.09 -3.33 -16.15
N PRO A 207 -20.20 -2.40 -17.12
CA PRO A 207 -19.33 -1.24 -17.19
C PRO A 207 -19.74 -0.20 -16.14
N ASP A 208 -18.78 0.22 -15.31
CA ASP A 208 -18.93 1.37 -14.41
C ASP A 208 -18.70 2.65 -15.22
N ASP A 209 -19.77 3.42 -15.46
CA ASP A 209 -19.75 4.66 -16.24
C ASP A 209 -19.39 5.85 -15.34
N ASN A 210 -18.54 6.72 -15.90
CA ASN A 210 -17.93 7.86 -15.25
C ASN A 210 -18.98 8.84 -14.70
N ASN A 211 -18.82 9.26 -13.45
CA ASN A 211 -19.52 10.43 -12.94
C ASN A 211 -18.59 11.65 -12.87
N TYR A 212 -18.68 12.52 -13.88
CA TYR A 212 -18.11 13.88 -13.87
C TYR A 212 -18.95 14.76 -12.94
N HIS A 213 -18.36 15.27 -11.85
CA HIS A 213 -19.00 16.27 -10.98
C HIS A 213 -18.12 17.52 -10.78
N ASN A 214 -18.78 18.64 -10.46
CA ASN A 214 -18.36 20.04 -10.58
C ASN A 214 -17.11 20.44 -9.77
N GLY A 215 -16.19 21.17 -10.41
CA GLY A 215 -14.84 21.48 -9.89
C GLY A 215 -14.75 22.31 -8.61
N GLU A 216 -15.77 23.10 -8.25
CA GLU A 216 -15.71 23.96 -7.04
C GLU A 216 -15.95 23.16 -5.74
N ASP A 217 -16.76 22.09 -5.78
CA ASP A 217 -17.06 21.27 -4.59
C ASP A 217 -15.90 20.31 -4.26
N TYR A 218 -15.19 19.84 -5.29
CA TYR A 218 -13.97 19.04 -5.16
C TYR A 218 -12.83 19.79 -4.47
N GLU A 219 -12.56 21.05 -4.86
CA GLU A 219 -11.50 21.86 -4.25
C GLU A 219 -11.78 22.14 -2.76
N LEU A 220 -13.02 22.46 -2.42
CA LEU A 220 -13.45 22.65 -1.03
C LEU A 220 -13.33 21.36 -0.21
N GLN A 221 -13.67 20.22 -0.79
CA GLN A 221 -13.52 18.92 -0.14
C GLN A 221 -12.05 18.53 0.05
N GLU A 222 -11.20 18.74 -0.95
CA GLU A 222 -9.76 18.49 -0.87
C GLU A 222 -9.09 19.40 0.17
N HIS A 223 -9.47 20.68 0.22
CA HIS A 223 -8.96 21.61 1.24
C HIS A 223 -9.33 21.14 2.67
N ARG A 224 -10.59 20.74 2.90
CA ARG A 224 -11.04 20.21 4.20
C ARG A 224 -10.30 18.93 4.58
N LEU A 225 -10.09 18.03 3.62
CA LEU A 225 -9.34 16.78 3.85
C LEU A 225 -7.89 17.06 4.21
N LEU A 226 -7.23 17.97 3.50
CA LEU A 226 -5.85 18.35 3.78
C LEU A 226 -5.71 19.03 5.15
N GLN A 227 -6.67 19.87 5.53
CA GLN A 227 -6.68 20.48 6.85
C GLN A 227 -6.76 19.42 7.96
N ARG A 228 -7.72 18.49 7.85
CA ARG A 228 -7.86 17.36 8.79
C ARG A 228 -6.60 16.51 8.86
N ALA A 229 -5.95 16.29 7.72
CA ALA A 229 -4.70 15.52 7.66
C ALA A 229 -3.54 16.25 8.35
N ARG A 230 -3.46 17.59 8.24
CA ARG A 230 -2.48 18.42 8.94
C ARG A 230 -2.71 18.39 10.45
N GLU A 231 -3.95 18.60 10.88
CA GLU A 231 -4.35 18.54 12.29
C GLU A 231 -3.95 17.19 12.90
N ARG A 232 -4.34 16.09 12.24
CA ARG A 232 -4.00 14.75 12.66
C ARG A 232 -2.49 14.51 12.77
N ARG A 233 -1.70 14.99 11.81
CA ARG A 233 -0.24 14.86 11.87
C ARG A 233 0.36 15.67 13.03
N THR A 234 -0.17 16.86 13.31
CA THR A 234 0.26 17.68 14.44
C THR A 234 -0.05 16.98 15.77
N GLU A 235 -1.26 16.45 15.94
CA GLU A 235 -1.65 15.65 17.12
C GLU A 235 -0.69 14.47 17.36
N ILE A 236 -0.36 13.73 16.29
CA ILE A 236 0.61 12.63 16.37
C ILE A 236 1.99 13.14 16.78
N ALA A 237 2.44 14.27 16.23
CA ALA A 237 3.75 14.83 16.54
C ALA A 237 3.84 15.31 18.00
N ASP A 238 2.76 15.87 18.55
CA ASP A 238 2.67 16.26 19.96
C ASP A 238 2.76 15.04 20.88
N VAL A 239 1.99 13.98 20.58
CA VAL A 239 2.05 12.71 21.34
C VAL A 239 3.45 12.10 21.30
N ILE A 240 4.13 12.13 20.14
CA ILE A 240 5.51 11.63 20.00
C ILE A 240 6.48 12.46 20.86
N LEU A 241 6.35 13.78 20.86
CA LEU A 241 7.21 14.64 21.67
C LEU A 241 7.01 14.39 23.17
N GLU A 242 5.77 14.25 23.63
CA GLU A 242 5.47 13.92 25.03
C GLU A 242 6.07 12.59 25.47
N GLN A 243 6.13 11.60 24.57
CA GLN A 243 6.75 10.30 24.83
C GLN A 243 8.28 10.36 24.87
N ASP A 244 8.90 11.24 24.08
CA ASP A 244 10.37 11.43 24.02
C ASP A 244 10.92 12.20 25.26
N LEU A 245 10.04 12.93 25.97
CA LEU A 245 10.39 13.69 27.17
C LEU A 245 10.25 12.89 28.49
N ARG A 246 9.76 11.65 28.44
CA ARG A 246 9.63 10.74 29.59
C ARG A 246 10.80 9.77 29.68
#